data_AF-A0A386HQG3-F1
#
_entry.id   AF-A0A386HQG3-F1
#
_cell.length_a   1.000
_cell.length_b   1.000
_cell.length_c   1.000
_cell.angle_alpha   90.00
_cell.angle_beta   90.00
_cell.angle_gamma   90.00
#
_symmetry.space_group_name_H-M   'P 1'
#
loop_
_entity.id
_entity.type
_entity.pdbx_description
1 polymer ?
#
loop_
_entity_poly.entity_id
_entity_poly.type
_entity_poly.pdbx_seq_one_letter_code
_entity_poly.pdbx_strand_id
1 'polypeptide(L)'
;MKKLKIFWVCICLFPLAVNAQRIINLYQGTVPNARKTALKDIPQNSSEGIVRRVITPTLEMYLPEKTNASGAAIVICPGGGYSVIVYNGEGVLTAKEFAKKGIAAFVLKYRLPNDSFQVSELPIHAKR
;
A
#
# COMPACT_ATOMS: atom_id res chain seq x y z
N MET A 1 6.58 -50.50 -9.32
CA MET A 1 6.97 -49.22 -9.96
C MET A 1 5.82 -48.18 -10.11
N LYS A 2 4.53 -48.56 -10.07
CA LYS A 2 3.40 -47.61 -10.21
C LYS A 2 3.18 -46.70 -8.97
N LYS A 3 3.49 -47.18 -7.76
CA LYS A 3 3.36 -46.39 -6.51
C LYS A 3 4.37 -45.23 -6.42
N LEU A 4 5.52 -45.33 -7.09
CA LEU A 4 6.51 -44.26 -7.15
C LEU A 4 6.02 -43.09 -8.03
N LYS A 5 5.30 -43.35 -9.13
CA LYS A 5 4.70 -42.30 -9.96
C LYS A 5 3.56 -41.56 -9.25
N ILE A 6 2.77 -42.26 -8.44
CA ILE A 6 1.69 -41.65 -7.63
C ILE A 6 2.29 -40.72 -6.56
N PHE A 7 3.42 -41.10 -5.95
CA PHE A 7 4.12 -40.25 -4.98
C PHE A 7 4.60 -38.92 -5.57
N TRP A 8 5.14 -38.94 -6.80
CA TRP A 8 5.54 -37.72 -7.51
C TRP A 8 4.35 -36.81 -7.89
N VAL A 9 3.19 -37.39 -8.22
CA VAL A 9 1.96 -36.61 -8.48
C VAL A 9 1.45 -35.91 -7.22
N CYS A 10 1.56 -36.55 -6.05
CA CYS A 10 1.15 -35.94 -4.77
C CYS A 10 2.08 -34.80 -4.32
N ILE A 11 3.38 -34.84 -4.64
CA ILE A 11 4.33 -33.75 -4.33
C ILE A 11 4.02 -32.47 -5.12
N CYS A 12 3.53 -32.58 -6.36
CA CYS A 12 3.15 -31.41 -7.17
C CYS A 12 1.81 -30.77 -6.75
N LEU A 13 1.02 -31.44 -5.90
CA LEU A 13 -0.28 -30.96 -5.43
C LEU A 13 -0.22 -30.25 -4.07
N PHE A 14 0.98 -30.01 -3.51
CA PHE A 14 1.13 -29.27 -2.27
C PHE A 14 1.19 -27.76 -2.55
N PRO A 15 0.14 -26.97 -2.23
CA PRO A 15 0.17 -25.54 -2.49
C PRO A 15 1.14 -24.85 -1.51
N LEU A 16 2.19 -24.23 -2.06
CA LEU A 16 2.99 -23.24 -1.33
C LEU A 16 2.11 -22.03 -1.05
N ALA A 17 1.88 -21.73 0.24
CA ALA A 17 1.18 -20.53 0.65
C ALA A 17 2.08 -19.31 0.36
N VAL A 18 1.83 -18.63 -0.76
CA VAL A 18 2.48 -17.34 -1.07
C VAL A 18 1.73 -16.24 -0.34
N ASN A 19 2.42 -15.52 0.54
CA ASN A 19 1.88 -14.29 1.13
C ASN A 19 2.29 -13.11 0.26
N ALA A 20 1.29 -12.39 -0.28
CA ALA A 20 1.52 -11.13 -0.96
C ALA A 20 1.64 -9.98 0.04
N GLN A 21 2.14 -8.84 -0.43
CA GLN A 21 2.22 -7.64 0.38
C GLN A 21 0.84 -7.19 0.86
N ARG A 22 0.73 -6.85 2.14
CA ARG A 22 -0.56 -6.44 2.73
C ARG A 22 -0.83 -4.96 2.46
N ILE A 23 -1.91 -4.70 1.75
CA ILE A 23 -2.46 -3.36 1.54
C ILE A 23 -3.63 -3.15 2.51
N ILE A 24 -3.59 -2.06 3.26
CA ILE A 24 -4.60 -1.68 4.25
C ILE A 24 -5.30 -0.42 3.77
N ASN A 25 -6.63 -0.43 3.71
CA ASN A 25 -7.40 0.79 3.48
C ASN A 25 -7.21 1.74 4.67
N LEU A 26 -6.88 2.99 4.38
CA LEU A 26 -6.66 3.99 5.44
C LEU A 26 -7.96 4.28 6.21
N TYR A 27 -9.10 4.19 5.52
CA TYR A 27 -10.43 4.34 6.08
C TYR A 27 -11.26 3.08 5.84
N GLN A 28 -11.97 2.62 6.87
CA GLN A 28 -12.89 1.47 6.76
C GLN A 28 -14.24 1.85 6.15
N GLY A 29 -14.60 3.14 6.21
CA GLY A 29 -15.84 3.69 5.67
C GLY A 29 -15.57 4.70 4.55
N THR A 30 -16.45 5.70 4.44
CA THR A 30 -16.30 6.78 3.47
C THR A 30 -15.04 7.59 3.75
N VAL A 31 -14.24 7.85 2.71
CA VAL A 31 -13.08 8.72 2.80
C VAL A 31 -13.53 10.14 3.17
N PRO A 32 -12.95 10.79 4.19
CA PRO A 32 -13.32 12.15 4.58
C PRO A 32 -13.23 13.13 3.41
N ASN A 33 -14.17 14.06 3.30
CA ASN A 33 -14.23 15.06 2.24
C ASN A 33 -14.25 14.46 0.81
N ALA A 34 -14.74 13.23 0.64
CA ALA A 34 -14.91 12.64 -0.68
C ALA A 34 -16.20 13.14 -1.34
N ARG A 35 -16.12 13.45 -2.64
CA ARG A 35 -17.30 13.65 -3.51
C ARG A 35 -17.64 12.34 -4.21
N LYS A 36 -18.92 12.15 -4.55
CA LYS A 36 -19.33 11.03 -5.40
C LYS A 36 -18.64 11.17 -6.76
N THR A 37 -17.97 10.13 -7.21
CA THR A 37 -17.27 10.10 -8.49
C THR A 37 -17.36 8.71 -9.11
N ALA A 38 -17.43 8.65 -10.44
CA ALA A 38 -17.30 7.40 -11.19
C ALA A 38 -15.82 7.04 -11.46
N LEU A 39 -14.89 7.94 -11.13
CA LEU A 39 -13.46 7.72 -11.30
C LEU A 39 -12.98 6.61 -10.36
N LYS A 40 -12.12 5.74 -10.88
CA LYS A 40 -11.42 4.72 -10.10
C LYS A 40 -9.97 5.14 -9.89
N ASP A 41 -9.37 4.55 -8.85
CA ASP A 41 -7.93 4.57 -8.68
C ASP A 41 -7.25 4.07 -9.96
N ILE A 42 -6.16 4.73 -10.34
CA ILE A 42 -5.32 4.23 -11.44
C ILE A 42 -4.60 2.98 -10.88
N PRO A 43 -4.73 1.81 -11.53
CA PRO A 43 -4.07 0.59 -11.06
C PRO A 43 -2.57 0.82 -10.90
N GLN A 44 -1.96 0.25 -9.86
CA GLN A 44 -0.51 0.21 -9.64
C GLN A 44 0.19 -0.66 -10.72
N ASN A 45 0.02 -0.35 -11.99
CA ASN A 45 0.71 -1.00 -13.10
C ASN A 45 1.60 0.00 -13.88
N SER A 46 1.84 1.19 -13.34
CA SER A 46 2.77 2.12 -13.98
C SER A 46 4.20 1.66 -13.69
N SER A 47 4.87 1.13 -14.70
CA SER A 47 6.31 0.84 -14.73
C SER A 47 7.20 2.02 -14.27
N GLU A 48 6.62 3.21 -14.14
CA GLU A 48 7.25 4.45 -13.66
C GLU A 48 7.27 4.59 -12.12
N GLY A 49 6.48 3.80 -11.37
CA GLY A 49 6.45 3.90 -9.90
C GLY A 49 5.86 5.22 -9.36
N ILE A 50 5.11 5.96 -10.18
CA ILE A 50 4.50 7.26 -9.87
C ILE A 50 2.97 7.13 -9.81
N VAL A 51 2.34 7.66 -8.75
CA VAL A 51 0.88 7.67 -8.58
C VAL A 51 0.34 9.10 -8.69
N ARG A 52 -0.75 9.31 -9.43
CA ARG A 52 -1.31 10.65 -9.69
C ARG A 52 -2.76 10.85 -9.24
N ARG A 53 -3.50 9.76 -9.07
CA ARG A 53 -4.91 9.79 -8.69
C ARG A 53 -5.16 8.73 -7.63
N VAL A 54 -5.53 9.21 -6.45
CA VAL A 54 -5.85 8.38 -5.29
C VAL A 54 -7.23 8.79 -4.78
N ILE A 55 -8.21 7.97 -5.09
CA ILE A 55 -9.58 7.98 -4.56
C ILE A 55 -9.60 7.24 -3.24
N THR A 56 -9.01 6.03 -3.19
CA THR A 56 -8.94 5.18 -2.00
C THR A 56 -7.52 5.20 -1.43
N PRO A 57 -7.25 6.01 -0.39
CA PRO A 57 -5.93 6.02 0.23
C PRO A 57 -5.67 4.74 1.01
N THR A 58 -4.42 4.27 0.95
CA THR A 58 -4.00 2.99 1.54
C THR A 58 -2.64 3.11 2.24
N LEU A 59 -2.38 2.19 3.16
CA LEU A 59 -1.07 1.89 3.71
C LEU A 59 -0.59 0.54 3.18
N GLU A 60 0.59 0.49 2.58
CA GLU A 60 1.22 -0.76 2.18
C GLU A 60 2.27 -1.15 3.21
N MET A 61 2.12 -2.34 3.80
CA MET A 61 2.85 -2.77 4.99
C MET A 61 4.04 -3.67 4.63
N TYR A 62 5.25 -3.24 5.01
CA TYR A 62 6.52 -3.96 4.90
C TYR A 62 7.00 -4.37 6.29
N LEU A 63 6.88 -5.66 6.62
CA LEU A 63 7.32 -6.19 7.91
C LEU A 63 8.74 -6.75 7.84
N PRO A 64 9.56 -6.55 8.88
CA PRO A 64 10.81 -7.28 9.03
C PRO A 64 10.56 -8.76 9.29
N GLU A 65 11.59 -9.59 9.11
CA GLU A 65 11.56 -10.95 9.63
C GLU A 65 11.39 -10.95 11.15
N LYS A 66 10.62 -11.90 11.69
CA LYS A 66 10.29 -11.96 13.12
C LYS A 66 11.55 -12.00 14.01
N THR A 67 12.61 -12.66 13.56
CA THR A 67 13.89 -12.81 14.25
C THR A 67 14.66 -11.49 14.36
N ASN A 68 14.44 -10.56 13.44
CA ASN A 68 15.14 -9.28 13.36
C ASN A 68 14.24 -8.10 13.75
N ALA A 69 13.02 -8.36 14.24
CA ALA A 69 12.05 -7.33 14.55
C ALA A 69 12.48 -6.50 15.78
N SER A 70 12.80 -5.23 15.57
CA SER A 70 13.17 -4.28 16.61
C SER A 70 12.01 -3.83 17.51
N GLY A 71 10.77 -4.08 17.08
CA GLY A 71 9.54 -3.54 17.70
C GLY A 71 9.20 -2.10 17.27
N ALA A 72 10.07 -1.42 16.53
CA ALA A 72 9.81 -0.09 15.99
C ALA A 72 8.99 -0.12 14.70
N ALA A 73 8.26 0.96 14.44
CA ALA A 73 7.49 1.16 13.21
C ALA A 73 7.61 2.59 12.67
N ILE A 74 7.53 2.74 11.35
CA ILE A 74 7.56 4.04 10.66
C ILE A 74 6.49 4.13 9.57
N VAL A 75 5.98 5.34 9.33
CA VAL A 75 5.13 5.66 8.18
C VAL A 75 5.93 6.53 7.21
N ILE A 76 6.04 6.08 5.97
CA ILE A 76 6.73 6.77 4.89
C ILE A 76 5.68 7.50 4.06
N CYS A 77 5.85 8.81 3.94
CA CYS A 77 5.02 9.69 3.11
C CYS A 77 5.84 10.11 1.88
N PRO A 78 5.70 9.44 0.73
CA PRO A 78 6.50 9.77 -0.45
C PRO A 78 6.17 11.18 -0.96
N GLY A 79 7.16 11.89 -1.49
CA GLY A 79 7.02 13.22 -2.06
C GLY A 79 6.41 13.21 -3.47
N GLY A 80 6.63 14.30 -4.20
CA GLY A 80 6.06 14.56 -5.54
C GLY A 80 5.29 15.88 -5.67
N GLY A 81 5.49 16.80 -4.72
CA GLY A 81 5.05 18.21 -4.83
C GLY A 81 3.54 18.37 -5.03
N TYR A 82 2.73 17.46 -4.46
CA TYR A 82 1.28 17.39 -4.63
C TYR A 82 0.76 17.16 -6.05
N SER A 83 1.65 17.05 -7.04
CA SER A 83 1.28 16.69 -8.42
C SER A 83 1.25 15.19 -8.61
N VAL A 84 2.14 14.48 -7.92
CA VAL A 84 2.30 13.04 -7.97
C VAL A 84 2.73 12.49 -6.60
N ILE A 85 2.77 11.16 -6.47
CA ILE A 85 3.41 10.44 -5.37
C ILE A 85 4.53 9.58 -5.99
N VAL A 86 5.78 9.80 -5.59
CA VAL A 86 6.94 9.01 -6.04
C VAL A 86 6.97 7.67 -5.29
N TYR A 87 5.94 6.87 -5.51
CA TYR A 87 5.55 5.74 -4.66
C TYR A 87 6.60 4.64 -4.60
N ASN A 88 7.16 4.23 -5.74
CA ASN A 88 8.16 3.16 -5.75
C ASN A 88 9.52 3.66 -5.22
N GLY A 89 10.00 4.77 -5.78
CA GLY A 89 11.35 5.30 -5.50
C GLY A 89 11.53 5.77 -4.06
N GLU A 90 10.62 6.62 -3.57
CA GLU A 90 10.73 7.21 -2.22
C GLU A 90 9.93 6.42 -1.17
N GLY A 91 8.93 5.65 -1.60
CA GLY A 91 8.10 4.81 -0.72
C GLY A 91 8.62 3.39 -0.58
N VAL A 92 8.37 2.56 -1.59
CA VAL A 92 8.59 1.10 -1.55
C VAL A 92 10.05 0.73 -1.32
N LEU A 93 10.99 1.34 -2.05
CA LEU A 93 12.42 1.05 -1.88
C LEU A 93 12.88 1.40 -0.47
N THR A 94 12.50 2.58 0.02
CA THR A 94 12.76 3.03 1.39
C THR A 94 12.18 2.07 2.42
N ALA A 95 10.92 1.64 2.25
CA ALA A 95 10.25 0.73 3.17
C ALA A 95 10.95 -0.64 3.26
N LYS A 96 11.41 -1.16 2.12
CA LYS A 96 12.20 -2.40 2.07
C LYS A 96 13.53 -2.26 2.82
N GLU A 97 14.23 -1.14 2.70
CA GLU A 97 15.48 -0.91 3.43
C GLU A 97 15.27 -0.81 4.94
N PHE A 98 14.18 -0.19 5.40
CA PHE A 98 13.83 -0.18 6.82
C PHE A 98 13.42 -1.56 7.34
N ALA A 99 12.64 -2.33 6.57
CA ALA A 99 12.27 -3.69 6.92
C ALA A 99 13.49 -4.62 7.04
N LYS A 100 14.48 -4.49 6.15
CA LYS A 100 15.77 -5.21 6.26
C LYS A 100 16.52 -4.89 7.55
N LYS A 101 16.40 -3.66 8.06
CA LYS A 101 17.00 -3.20 9.32
C LYS A 101 16.16 -3.51 10.55
N GLY A 102 15.10 -4.32 10.42
CA GLY A 102 14.29 -4.75 11.55
C GLY A 102 13.15 -3.79 11.93
N ILE A 103 12.83 -2.79 11.11
CA ILE A 103 11.82 -1.78 11.40
C ILE A 103 10.59 -2.03 10.52
N ALA A 104 9.40 -2.12 11.12
CA ALA A 104 8.16 -2.22 10.35
C ALA A 104 7.90 -0.91 9.60
N ALA A 105 7.75 -0.95 8.29
CA ALA A 105 7.57 0.24 7.46
C ALA A 105 6.23 0.21 6.73
N PHE A 106 5.57 1.36 6.66
CA PHE A 106 4.27 1.51 6.01
C PHE A 106 4.34 2.63 4.98
N VAL A 107 4.08 2.33 3.71
CA VAL A 107 4.07 3.34 2.65
C VAL A 107 2.67 3.93 2.53
N LEU A 108 2.55 5.24 2.73
CA LEU A 108 1.28 5.95 2.62
C LEU A 108 1.00 6.36 1.17
N LYS A 109 -0.05 5.77 0.59
CA LYS A 109 -0.69 6.26 -0.64
C LYS A 109 -1.77 7.26 -0.25
N TYR A 110 -1.41 8.54 -0.16
CA TYR A 110 -2.32 9.62 0.24
C TYR A 110 -3.06 10.22 -0.95
N ARG A 111 -4.07 11.03 -0.67
CA ARG A 111 -4.83 11.74 -1.70
C ARG A 111 -4.11 13.03 -2.12
N LEU A 112 -4.06 13.27 -3.43
CA LEU A 112 -3.58 14.53 -4.01
C LEU A 112 -4.75 15.49 -4.24
N PRO A 113 -4.56 16.82 -4.12
CA PRO A 113 -5.63 17.79 -4.32
C PRO A 113 -6.32 17.62 -5.67
N ASN A 114 -7.65 17.45 -5.66
CA ASN A 114 -8.45 17.34 -6.88
C ASN A 114 -9.95 17.58 -6.61
N ASP A 115 -10.50 18.64 -7.17
CA ASP A 115 -11.89 19.04 -6.93
C ASP A 115 -12.93 18.09 -7.53
N SER A 116 -12.52 17.22 -8.47
CA SER A 116 -13.44 16.26 -9.11
C SER A 116 -13.91 15.15 -8.16
N PHE A 117 -13.16 14.90 -7.07
CA PHE A 117 -13.48 13.85 -6.10
C PHE A 117 -13.20 14.26 -4.65
N GLN A 118 -12.80 15.50 -4.40
CA GLN A 118 -12.57 16.05 -3.07
C GLN A 118 -13.31 17.36 -2.87
N VAL A 119 -13.70 17.64 -1.63
CA VAL A 119 -14.19 18.95 -1.21
C VAL A 119 -12.99 19.82 -0.85
N SER A 120 -12.96 21.05 -1.37
CA SER A 120 -11.86 22.02 -1.17
C SER A 120 -11.84 22.66 0.21
N GLU A 121 -12.96 22.62 0.94
CA GLU A 121 -13.09 23.23 2.25
C GLU A 121 -12.97 22.19 3.38
N LEU A 122 -12.02 22.42 4.29
CA LEU A 122 -12.18 21.92 5.65
C LEU A 122 -13.35 22.70 6.26
N PRO A 123 -14.34 22.06 6.90
CA PRO A 123 -15.44 22.80 7.51
C PRO A 123 -14.85 23.75 8.56
N ILE A 124 -14.79 25.04 8.24
CA ILE A 124 -14.22 26.09 9.11
C ILE A 124 -15.18 26.42 10.27
N HIS A 125 -16.00 25.47 10.71
CA HIS A 125 -17.10 25.67 11.66
C HIS A 125 -17.35 24.45 12.56
N ALA A 126 -16.30 23.97 13.24
CA ALA A 126 -16.48 23.33 14.54
C ALA A 126 -16.03 24.34 15.60
N LYS A 127 -17.02 25.07 16.13
CA LYS A 127 -16.91 26.07 17.19
C LYS A 127 -15.89 25.67 18.27
N ARG A 128 -14.98 26.60 18.60
CA ARG A 128 -14.42 26.69 19.95
C ARG A 128 -15.52 27.09 20.92
#